data_AF-A0A3Q3CIZ4-F1
#
_entry.id   AF-A0A3Q3CIZ4-F1
#
_cell.length_a   1.000
_cell.length_b   1.000
_cell.length_c   1.000
_cell.angle_alpha   90.00
_cell.angle_beta   90.00
_cell.angle_gamma   90.00
#
_symmetry.space_group_name_H-M   'P 1'
#
loop_
_entity.id
_entity.type
_entity.pdbx_description
1 polymer ?
#
loop_
_entity_poly.entity_id
_entity_poly.type
_entity_poly.pdbx_seq_one_letter_code
_entity_poly.pdbx_strand_id
1 'polypeptide(L)'
;MDMDYELPHTQSSRFNPYRESNISAVSFTVAPLDDRRVIVNITDPLTSIYDRGKQLSIRDIFKKDLNYKIRYYKSGSTGKRDEISNSSMKVIPGLDKGESYCFMVATFIKSRPKATQQGSWSMQQCTERSQDILQDLSVGAWVGVGFIMLTVLIVIVTVTVLCCRQRNKTLQMSQSSAPV
;
A
#
# COMPACT_ATOMS: atom_id res chain seq x y z
N MET A 1 -39.62 -50.48 -39.05
CA MET A 1 -38.52 -50.81 -38.11
C MET A 1 -37.57 -49.64 -38.18
N ASP A 2 -37.74 -48.65 -37.30
CA ASP A 2 -36.78 -47.56 -37.14
C ASP A 2 -35.55 -48.12 -36.43
N MET A 3 -34.40 -48.09 -37.09
CA MET A 3 -33.12 -48.41 -36.47
C MET A 3 -32.64 -47.19 -35.71
N ASP A 4 -32.77 -47.22 -34.39
CA ASP A 4 -32.23 -46.20 -33.49
C ASP A 4 -30.68 -46.27 -33.56
N TYR A 5 -30.08 -45.38 -34.34
CA TYR A 5 -28.63 -45.27 -34.51
C TYR A 5 -28.08 -44.42 -33.37
N GLU A 6 -27.62 -45.07 -32.29
CA GLU A 6 -27.01 -44.36 -31.17
C GLU A 6 -25.58 -43.93 -31.54
N LEU A 7 -25.33 -42.61 -31.52
CA LEU A 7 -24.02 -42.05 -31.80
C LEU A 7 -23.01 -42.46 -30.70
N PRO A 8 -21.73 -42.72 -31.06
CA PRO A 8 -20.72 -43.04 -30.07
C PRO A 8 -20.58 -41.89 -29.08
N HIS A 9 -20.77 -42.19 -27.80
CA HIS A 9 -20.68 -41.24 -26.70
C HIS A 9 -19.72 -41.75 -25.64
N THR A 10 -19.10 -40.82 -24.90
CA THR A 10 -18.27 -41.12 -23.74
C THR A 10 -18.76 -40.29 -22.57
N GLN A 11 -18.86 -40.91 -21.40
CA GLN A 11 -19.28 -40.20 -20.20
C GLN A 11 -18.12 -39.41 -19.58
N SER A 12 -18.42 -38.20 -19.12
CA SER A 12 -17.48 -37.42 -18.32
C SER A 12 -17.35 -38.00 -16.91
N SER A 13 -16.26 -37.68 -16.23
CA SER A 13 -16.16 -37.94 -14.79
C SER A 13 -17.25 -37.17 -14.03
N ARG A 14 -17.62 -37.67 -12.85
CA ARG A 14 -18.46 -36.92 -11.92
C ARG A 14 -17.71 -35.66 -11.46
N PHE A 15 -18.43 -34.56 -11.30
CA PHE A 15 -17.89 -33.28 -10.87
C PHE A 15 -18.79 -32.68 -9.79
N ASN A 16 -18.21 -32.32 -8.64
CA ASN A 16 -18.89 -31.60 -7.57
C ASN A 16 -18.41 -30.13 -7.56
N PRO A 17 -19.21 -29.18 -8.06
CA PRO A 17 -18.81 -27.78 -8.15
C PRO A 17 -18.39 -27.16 -6.81
N TYR A 18 -19.02 -27.55 -5.71
CA TYR A 18 -18.70 -27.02 -4.39
C TYR A 18 -17.29 -27.45 -3.93
N ARG A 19 -16.84 -28.65 -4.29
CA ARG A 19 -15.55 -29.21 -3.86
C ARG A 19 -14.41 -29.03 -4.87
N GLU A 20 -14.75 -28.94 -6.15
CA GLU A 20 -13.80 -29.10 -7.25
C GLU A 20 -13.68 -27.85 -8.13
N SER A 21 -14.59 -26.87 -8.05
CA SER A 21 -14.44 -25.64 -8.84
C SER A 21 -13.22 -24.86 -8.40
N ASN A 22 -12.39 -24.44 -9.36
CA ASN A 22 -11.30 -23.52 -9.13
C ASN A 22 -11.83 -22.17 -8.65
N ILE A 23 -11.14 -21.59 -7.67
CA ILE A 23 -11.49 -20.27 -7.12
C ILE A 23 -10.48 -19.25 -7.64
N SER A 24 -10.97 -18.22 -8.33
CA SER A 24 -10.16 -17.14 -8.86
C SER A 24 -9.52 -16.31 -7.75
N ALA A 25 -8.53 -15.51 -8.15
CA ALA A 25 -7.90 -14.52 -7.29
C ALA A 25 -8.93 -13.52 -6.75
N VAL A 26 -8.77 -13.12 -5.49
CA VAL A 26 -9.58 -12.06 -4.87
C VAL A 26 -8.91 -10.70 -5.03
N SER A 27 -9.72 -9.65 -5.05
CA SER A 27 -9.24 -8.28 -4.90
C SER A 27 -9.18 -7.91 -3.43
N PHE A 28 -8.21 -7.10 -3.04
CA PHE A 28 -8.07 -6.60 -1.68
C PHE A 28 -7.39 -5.23 -1.68
N THR A 29 -7.40 -4.56 -0.55
CA THR A 29 -6.64 -3.33 -0.28
C THR A 29 -5.92 -3.47 1.05
N VAL A 30 -4.76 -2.83 1.17
CA VAL A 30 -4.01 -2.72 2.43
C VAL A 30 -3.91 -1.25 2.82
N ALA A 31 -4.29 -0.92 4.05
CA ALA A 31 -4.13 0.42 4.58
C ALA A 31 -3.41 0.39 5.93
N PRO A 32 -2.51 1.35 6.21
CA PRO A 32 -1.91 1.48 7.53
C PRO A 32 -2.95 1.90 8.57
N LEU A 33 -2.94 1.25 9.73
CA LEU A 33 -3.69 1.69 10.91
C LEU A 33 -2.77 2.52 11.84
N ASP A 34 -1.52 2.08 11.97
CA ASP A 34 -0.43 2.77 12.65
C ASP A 34 0.92 2.24 12.15
N ASP A 35 2.02 2.67 12.77
CA ASP A 35 3.39 2.30 12.41
C ASP A 35 3.69 0.78 12.46
N ARG A 36 2.84 -0.03 13.11
CA ARG A 36 3.09 -1.47 13.34
C ARG A 36 1.91 -2.37 12.97
N ARG A 37 0.81 -1.79 12.47
CA ARG A 37 -0.42 -2.51 12.14
C ARG A 37 -0.99 -2.01 10.83
N VAL A 38 -1.47 -2.96 10.02
CA VAL A 38 -2.22 -2.67 8.81
C VAL A 38 -3.57 -3.36 8.84
N ILE A 39 -4.54 -2.81 8.12
CA ILE A 39 -5.81 -3.44 7.83
C ILE A 39 -5.82 -3.96 6.41
N VAL A 40 -6.17 -5.24 6.26
CA VAL A 40 -6.37 -5.91 4.98
C VAL A 40 -7.87 -6.05 4.77
N ASN A 41 -8.40 -5.38 3.74
CA ASN A 41 -9.81 -5.45 3.34
C ASN A 41 -9.92 -6.23 2.03
N ILE A 42 -10.65 -7.33 2.06
CA ILE A 42 -10.81 -8.28 0.95
C ILE A 42 -12.20 -8.07 0.36
N THR A 43 -12.28 -7.99 -0.97
CA THR A 43 -13.55 -7.88 -1.68
C THR A 43 -14.03 -9.29 -2.01
N ASP A 44 -15.21 -9.65 -1.50
CA ASP A 44 -15.83 -10.95 -1.77
C ASP A 44 -16.33 -10.97 -3.23
N PRO A 45 -15.72 -11.75 -4.16
CA PRO A 45 -16.12 -11.75 -5.56
C PRO A 45 -17.53 -12.32 -5.76
N LEU A 46 -18.23 -11.79 -6.77
CA LEU A 46 -19.47 -12.35 -7.29
C LEU A 46 -19.19 -13.65 -8.06
N THR A 47 -20.14 -14.58 -8.01
CA THR A 47 -20.05 -15.87 -8.71
C THR A 47 -21.09 -15.96 -9.82
N SER A 48 -21.02 -17.00 -10.65
CA SER A 48 -22.04 -17.29 -11.67
C SER A 48 -23.35 -17.84 -11.09
N ILE A 49 -23.44 -18.03 -9.77
CA ILE A 49 -24.63 -18.61 -9.12
C ILE A 49 -25.62 -17.50 -8.77
N TYR A 50 -26.88 -17.74 -9.11
CA TYR A 50 -28.00 -16.87 -8.77
C TYR A 50 -28.98 -17.61 -7.86
N ASP A 51 -29.54 -16.89 -6.90
CA ASP A 51 -30.68 -17.35 -6.11
C ASP A 51 -31.77 -16.27 -6.13
N ARG A 52 -32.97 -16.64 -6.58
CA ARG A 52 -34.14 -15.74 -6.70
C ARG A 52 -33.83 -14.40 -7.39
N GLY A 53 -33.05 -14.44 -8.47
CA GLY A 53 -32.66 -13.26 -9.24
C GLY A 53 -31.51 -12.44 -8.65
N LYS A 54 -30.98 -12.80 -7.47
CA LYS A 54 -29.80 -12.17 -6.87
C LYS A 54 -28.55 -12.99 -7.18
N GLN A 55 -27.53 -12.33 -7.73
CA GLN A 55 -26.20 -12.94 -7.89
C GLN A 55 -25.54 -13.12 -6.53
N LEU A 56 -25.02 -14.33 -6.27
CA LEU A 56 -24.41 -14.67 -4.99
C LEU A 56 -22.91 -14.40 -5.01
N SER A 57 -22.40 -13.84 -3.91
CA SER A 57 -20.96 -13.74 -3.66
C SER A 57 -20.38 -15.09 -3.23
N ILE A 58 -19.06 -15.20 -3.26
CA ILE A 58 -18.37 -16.39 -2.74
C ILE A 58 -18.68 -16.65 -1.26
N ARG A 59 -18.93 -15.58 -0.49
CA ARG A 59 -19.32 -15.64 0.92
C ARG A 59 -20.71 -16.20 1.11
N ASP A 60 -21.65 -15.85 0.25
CA ASP A 60 -23.01 -16.38 0.31
C ASP A 60 -23.04 -17.90 0.06
N ILE A 61 -22.14 -18.40 -0.79
CA ILE A 61 -22.03 -19.83 -1.14
C ILE A 61 -21.34 -20.62 -0.04
N PHE A 62 -20.12 -20.23 0.33
CA PHE A 62 -19.28 -21.01 1.25
C PHE A 62 -19.51 -20.67 2.73
N LYS A 63 -20.10 -19.52 3.03
CA LYS A 63 -20.49 -19.11 4.39
C LYS A 63 -19.36 -19.29 5.40
N LYS A 64 -19.54 -20.17 6.39
CA LYS A 64 -18.58 -20.50 7.45
C LYS A 64 -17.36 -21.30 6.96
N ASP A 65 -17.46 -21.95 5.81
CA ASP A 65 -16.35 -22.69 5.22
C ASP A 65 -15.33 -21.74 4.56
N LEU A 66 -15.78 -20.53 4.20
CA LEU A 66 -14.94 -19.52 3.57
C LEU A 66 -13.98 -18.89 4.59
N ASN A 67 -12.70 -19.05 4.31
CA ASN A 67 -11.63 -18.32 4.97
C ASN A 67 -10.77 -17.66 3.89
N TYR A 68 -9.92 -16.73 4.31
CA TYR A 68 -8.88 -16.13 3.50
C TYR A 68 -7.54 -16.44 4.09
N LYS A 69 -6.60 -16.80 3.23
CA LYS A 69 -5.19 -16.97 3.57
C LYS A 69 -4.44 -15.73 3.10
N ILE A 70 -3.93 -14.97 4.06
CA ILE A 70 -3.17 -13.75 3.84
C ILE A 70 -1.70 -14.10 4.02
N ARG A 71 -0.93 -13.98 2.95
CA ARG A 71 0.52 -14.13 2.98
C ARG A 71 1.16 -12.77 2.97
N TYR A 72 2.10 -12.54 3.87
CA TYR A 72 2.82 -11.28 3.93
C TYR A 72 4.29 -11.48 4.27
N TYR A 73 5.12 -10.53 3.86
CA TYR A 73 6.55 -10.55 4.09
C TYR A 73 7.11 -9.14 4.05
N LYS A 74 8.19 -8.90 4.80
CA LYS A 74 8.91 -7.64 4.78
C LYS A 74 9.59 -7.47 3.42
N SER A 75 9.51 -6.29 2.84
CA SER A 75 10.16 -5.99 1.56
C SER A 75 11.67 -6.26 1.65
N GLY A 76 12.23 -6.94 0.65
CA GLY A 76 13.63 -7.37 0.66
C GLY A 76 13.96 -8.57 1.56
N SER A 77 12.97 -9.16 2.26
CA SER A 77 13.16 -10.36 3.08
C SER A 77 12.69 -11.63 2.38
N THR A 78 13.27 -12.77 2.75
CA THR A 78 12.84 -14.11 2.32
C THR A 78 11.78 -14.73 3.24
N GLY A 79 11.62 -14.19 4.45
CA GLY A 79 10.71 -14.72 5.46
C GLY A 79 9.25 -14.41 5.14
N LYS A 80 8.47 -15.45 4.79
CA LYS A 80 7.03 -15.35 4.52
C LYS A 80 6.22 -15.77 5.74
N ARG A 81 5.19 -15.01 6.07
CA ARG A 81 4.23 -15.30 7.14
C ARG A 81 2.85 -15.49 6.51
N ASP A 82 2.11 -16.48 7.00
CA ASP A 82 0.74 -16.77 6.56
C ASP A 82 -0.22 -16.59 7.75
N GLU A 83 -1.33 -15.89 7.53
CA GLU A 83 -2.41 -15.69 8.51
C GLU A 83 -3.73 -16.13 7.89
N ILE A 84 -4.60 -16.78 8.68
CA ILE A 84 -5.93 -17.21 8.22
C ILE A 84 -6.99 -16.31 8.87
N SER A 85 -7.86 -15.74 8.04
CA SER A 85 -9.02 -14.95 8.47
C SER A 85 -10.31 -15.62 8.05
N ASN A 86 -11.30 -15.67 8.93
CA ASN A 86 -12.68 -16.04 8.58
C ASN A 86 -13.49 -14.84 8.04
N SER A 87 -13.00 -13.62 8.24
CA SER A 87 -13.63 -12.37 7.80
C SER A 87 -12.91 -11.78 6.58
N SER A 88 -13.64 -10.99 5.79
CA SER A 88 -13.09 -10.18 4.69
C SER A 88 -12.21 -9.02 5.19
N MET A 89 -12.30 -8.67 6.46
CA MET A 89 -11.47 -7.65 7.09
C MET A 89 -10.57 -8.27 8.16
N LYS A 90 -9.26 -8.01 8.09
CA LYS A 90 -8.29 -8.51 9.07
C LYS A 90 -7.22 -7.47 9.38
N VAL A 91 -7.01 -7.22 10.67
CA VAL A 91 -5.87 -6.45 11.18
C VAL A 91 -4.67 -7.36 11.29
N ILE A 92 -3.53 -6.97 10.70
CA ILE A 92 -2.25 -7.66 10.81
C ILE A 92 -1.37 -6.86 11.78
N PRO A 93 -1.10 -7.39 12.99
CA PRO A 93 -0.25 -6.72 13.96
C PRO A 93 1.22 -7.15 13.88
N GLY A 94 2.08 -6.43 14.62
CA GLY A 94 3.47 -6.85 14.84
C GLY A 94 4.37 -6.63 13.63
N LEU A 95 4.10 -5.58 12.86
CA LEU A 95 4.98 -5.12 11.79
C LEU A 95 6.10 -4.24 12.36
N ASP A 96 7.24 -4.24 11.68
CA ASP A 96 8.38 -3.42 12.01
C ASP A 96 8.11 -1.95 11.61
N LYS A 97 8.36 -1.01 12.53
CA LYS A 97 8.17 0.41 12.27
C LYS A 97 9.11 0.91 11.17
N GLY A 98 8.57 1.68 10.22
CA GLY A 98 9.32 2.28 9.12
C GLY A 98 9.69 1.31 8.00
N GLU A 99 9.14 0.09 8.02
CA GLU A 99 9.41 -0.94 7.02
C GLU A 99 8.19 -1.17 6.13
N SER A 100 8.47 -1.47 4.86
CA SER A 100 7.44 -1.83 3.91
C SER A 100 7.17 -3.34 3.93
N TYR A 101 5.90 -3.71 3.80
CA TYR A 101 5.45 -5.09 3.75
C TYR A 101 4.62 -5.31 2.51
N CYS A 102 4.78 -6.48 1.88
CA CYS A 102 3.99 -6.90 0.74
C CYS A 102 3.04 -8.02 1.15
N PHE A 103 1.83 -7.97 0.60
CA PHE A 103 0.70 -8.82 0.94
C PHE A 103 0.16 -9.48 -0.32
N MET A 104 -0.30 -10.73 -0.18
CA MET A 104 -1.08 -11.47 -1.15
C MET A 104 -2.19 -12.21 -0.42
N VAL A 105 -3.34 -12.35 -1.04
CA VAL A 105 -4.51 -13.01 -0.46
C VAL A 105 -5.01 -14.10 -1.39
N ALA A 106 -5.35 -15.24 -0.83
CA ALA A 106 -6.05 -16.29 -1.54
C ALA A 106 -7.28 -16.73 -0.74
N THR A 107 -8.32 -17.15 -1.45
CA THR A 107 -9.44 -17.87 -0.83
C THR A 107 -8.96 -19.21 -0.28
N PHE A 108 -9.45 -19.58 0.90
CA PHE A 108 -9.10 -20.82 1.59
C PHE A 108 -10.35 -21.49 2.17
N ILE A 109 -10.73 -22.64 1.62
CA ILE A 109 -11.99 -23.33 1.98
C ILE A 109 -11.63 -24.59 2.76
N LYS A 110 -11.71 -24.54 4.09
CA LYS A 110 -11.18 -25.60 4.97
C LYS A 110 -11.82 -26.97 4.76
N SER A 111 -13.07 -27.02 4.32
CA SER A 111 -13.83 -28.25 4.08
C SER A 111 -13.45 -29.00 2.80
N ARG A 112 -12.66 -28.37 1.92
CA ARG A 112 -12.20 -29.00 0.67
C ARG A 112 -10.98 -29.90 0.85
N PRO A 113 -10.77 -30.88 -0.06
CA PRO A 113 -9.51 -31.62 -0.15
C PRO A 113 -8.31 -30.67 -0.31
N LYS A 114 -7.14 -31.07 0.21
CA LYS A 114 -5.91 -30.23 0.20
C LYS A 114 -5.58 -29.65 -1.18
N ALA A 115 -5.80 -30.42 -2.24
CA ALA A 115 -5.51 -30.01 -3.62
C ALA A 115 -6.36 -28.84 -4.12
N THR A 116 -7.59 -28.67 -3.61
CA THR A 116 -8.54 -27.62 -4.03
C THR A 116 -8.91 -26.66 -2.90
N GLN A 117 -8.21 -26.77 -1.77
CA GLN A 117 -8.45 -26.00 -0.56
C GLN A 117 -8.11 -24.52 -0.74
N GLN A 118 -7.11 -24.22 -1.56
CA GLN A 118 -6.64 -22.87 -1.82
C GLN A 118 -7.00 -22.43 -3.25
N GLY A 119 -7.55 -21.23 -3.38
CA GLY A 119 -7.71 -20.56 -4.67
C GLY A 119 -6.41 -19.94 -5.18
N SER A 120 -6.51 -19.23 -6.30
CA SER A 120 -5.40 -18.45 -6.85
C SER A 120 -5.00 -17.30 -5.92
N TRP A 121 -3.71 -16.99 -5.87
CA TRP A 121 -3.20 -15.80 -5.19
C TRP A 121 -3.63 -14.53 -5.93
N SER A 122 -3.97 -13.50 -5.17
CA SER A 122 -4.17 -12.14 -5.66
C SER A 122 -2.89 -11.56 -6.25
N MET A 123 -3.04 -10.44 -6.98
CA MET A 123 -1.91 -9.54 -7.22
C MET A 123 -1.31 -9.10 -5.89
N GLN A 124 -0.01 -8.85 -5.87
CA GLN A 124 0.66 -8.38 -4.67
C GLN A 124 0.41 -6.88 -4.47
N GLN A 125 0.19 -6.47 -3.21
CA GLN A 125 0.16 -5.06 -2.83
C GLN A 125 1.14 -4.83 -1.68
N CYS A 126 1.89 -3.73 -1.75
CA CYS A 126 2.88 -3.39 -0.74
C CYS A 126 2.50 -2.08 -0.08
N THR A 127 2.77 -1.97 1.22
CA THR A 127 2.70 -0.69 1.91
C THR A 127 3.85 0.18 1.45
N GLU A 128 3.58 1.48 1.31
CA GLU A 128 4.64 2.45 1.11
C GLU A 128 5.50 2.53 2.37
N ARG A 129 6.80 2.79 2.18
CA ARG A 129 7.68 3.12 3.29
C ARG A 129 7.22 4.49 3.78
N SER A 130 6.85 4.61 5.05
CA SER A 130 6.73 5.93 5.67
C SER A 130 8.12 6.56 5.71
N GLN A 131 8.50 7.22 4.62
CA GLN A 131 9.62 8.15 4.66
C GLN A 131 9.13 9.31 5.51
N ASP A 132 9.59 9.37 6.76
CA ASP A 132 9.68 10.66 7.44
C ASP A 132 10.55 11.53 6.53
N ILE A 133 9.92 12.32 5.66
CA ILE A 133 10.58 13.19 4.68
C ILE A 133 11.55 14.16 5.38
N LEU A 134 11.35 14.37 6.70
CA LEU A 134 12.22 15.17 7.55
C LEU A 134 13.53 14.48 7.96
N GLN A 135 13.62 13.14 7.95
CA GLN A 135 14.84 12.40 8.33
C GLN A 135 15.77 12.09 7.16
N ASP A 136 15.24 12.06 5.92
CA ASP A 136 16.03 11.79 4.69
C ASP A 136 16.66 13.07 4.08
N LEU A 137 16.38 14.25 4.63
CA LEU A 137 17.16 15.45 4.33
C LEU A 137 18.54 15.30 4.99
N SER A 138 19.48 14.78 4.20
CA SER A 138 20.90 14.64 4.54
C SER A 138 21.38 15.80 5.40
N VAL A 139 22.21 15.51 6.40
CA VAL A 139 22.91 16.53 7.23
C VAL A 139 23.54 17.63 6.36
N GLY A 140 23.96 17.29 5.12
CA GLY A 140 24.45 18.26 4.13
C GLY A 140 23.44 19.34 3.72
N ALA A 141 22.14 19.04 3.68
CA ALA A 141 21.08 20.01 3.37
C ALA A 141 20.93 21.06 4.49
N TRP A 142 21.02 20.63 5.75
CA TRP A 142 20.99 21.53 6.91
C TRP A 142 22.21 22.45 6.98
N VAL A 143 23.38 21.92 6.63
CA VAL A 143 24.61 22.72 6.51
C VAL A 143 24.45 23.78 5.41
N GLY A 144 23.87 23.42 4.26
CA GLY A 144 23.60 24.36 3.16
C GLY A 144 22.69 25.53 3.56
N VAL A 145 21.59 25.25 4.27
CA VAL A 145 20.67 26.30 4.76
C VAL A 145 21.37 27.24 5.74
N GLY A 146 22.23 26.71 6.63
CA GLY A 146 23.02 27.50 7.56
C GLY A 146 23.97 28.48 6.86
N PHE A 147 24.70 28.01 5.83
CA PHE A 147 25.60 28.86 5.05
C PHE A 147 24.85 29.96 4.27
N ILE A 148 23.69 29.64 3.69
CA ILE A 148 22.87 30.64 2.97
C ILE A 148 22.39 31.73 3.92
N MET A 149 21.89 31.37 5.12
CA MET A 149 21.48 32.38 6.11
C MET A 149 22.64 33.26 6.57
N LEU A 150 23.81 32.66 6.82
CA LEU A 150 24.99 33.41 7.25
C LEU A 150 25.47 34.41 6.18
N THR A 151 25.51 33.98 4.92
CA THR A 151 25.91 34.84 3.79
C THR A 151 24.95 36.02 3.60
N VAL A 152 23.63 35.79 3.68
CA VAL A 152 22.63 36.85 3.60
C VAL A 152 22.79 37.87 4.73
N LEU A 153 23.03 37.43 5.96
CA LEU A 153 23.28 38.33 7.09
C LEU A 153 24.54 39.19 6.88
N ILE A 154 25.62 38.62 6.37
CA ILE A 154 26.85 39.37 6.06
C ILE A 154 26.58 40.42 4.97
N VAL A 155 25.83 40.07 3.93
CA VAL A 155 25.44 41.03 2.88
C VAL A 155 24.60 42.17 3.45
N ILE A 156 23.62 41.89 4.31
CA ILE A 156 22.80 42.93 4.94
C ILE A 156 23.67 43.86 5.79
N VAL A 157 24.56 43.31 6.62
CA VAL A 157 25.45 44.13 7.47
C VAL A 157 26.39 44.99 6.61
N THR A 158 27.00 44.43 5.57
CA THR A 158 27.91 45.17 4.69
C THR A 158 27.20 46.27 3.92
N VAL A 159 26.02 46.02 3.36
CA VAL A 159 25.20 47.03 2.69
C VAL A 159 24.79 48.12 3.67
N THR A 160 24.35 47.76 4.87
CA THR A 160 23.95 48.72 5.91
C THR A 160 25.13 49.62 6.30
N VAL A 161 26.31 49.04 6.54
CA VAL A 161 27.52 49.80 6.87
C VAL A 161 27.94 50.70 5.73
N LEU A 162 27.93 50.22 4.48
CA LEU A 162 28.30 51.03 3.30
C LEU A 162 27.31 52.17 3.05
N CYS A 163 26.01 51.92 3.16
CA CYS A 163 24.98 52.95 3.06
C CYS A 163 25.08 53.98 4.20
N CYS A 164 25.34 53.54 5.43
CA CYS A 164 25.57 54.45 6.56
C CYS A 164 26.88 55.26 6.40
N ARG A 165 27.96 54.66 5.88
CA ARG A 165 29.23 55.36 5.61
C ARG A 165 29.09 56.37 4.47
N GLN A 166 28.35 56.04 3.41
CA GLN A 166 28.09 56.98 2.31
C GLN A 166 27.23 58.15 2.78
N ARG A 167 26.17 57.92 3.58
CA ARG A 167 25.39 59.00 4.20
C ARG A 167 26.24 59.93 5.08
N ASN A 168 27.16 59.39 5.86
CA ASN A 168 28.08 60.20 6.67
C ASN A 168 29.06 61.03 5.83
N LYS A 169 29.47 60.56 4.64
CA LYS A 169 30.29 61.35 3.70
C LYS A 169 29.49 62.48 3.04
N THR A 170 28.21 62.27 2.72
CA THR A 170 27.35 63.31 2.15
C THR A 170 26.96 64.39 3.17
N LEU A 171 26.79 64.02 4.45
CA LEU A 171 26.52 64.97 5.54
C LEU A 171 27.72 65.88 5.87
N GLN A 172 28.95 65.37 5.78
CA GLN A 172 30.18 66.16 6.01
C GLN A 172 30.43 67.21 4.91
N MET A 173 29.98 67.00 3.66
CA MET A 173 30.06 68.04 2.61
C MET A 173 29.02 69.15 2.77
N SER A 174 27.90 68.93 3.48
CA SER A 174 26.89 69.99 3.71
C SER A 174 27.22 70.93 4.87
N GLN A 175 28.19 70.62 5.73
CA GLN A 175 28.58 71.51 6.83
C GLN A 175 29.73 72.49 6.50
N SER A 176 30.29 72.46 5.28
CA SER A 176 31.37 73.38 4.86
C SER A 176 30.91 74.48 3.89
N SER A 177 29.62 74.82 3.89
CA SER A 177 29.07 75.88 3.04
C SER A 177 28.16 76.81 3.84
N ALA A 178 28.73 77.57 4.76
CA ALA A 178 28.10 78.79 5.27
C ALA A 178 28.76 79.99 4.56
N PRO A 179 28.04 80.80 3.78
CA PRO A 179 28.53 82.12 3.36
C PRO A 179 28.25 83.16 4.44
N VAL A 180 29.05 84.24 4.36
CA VAL A 180 29.07 85.48 5.16
C VAL A 180 27.69 86.09 5.38
#